data_AF-A0A7V3HB00-F1
#
_entry.id   AF-A0A7V3HB00-F1
#
_cell.length_a   1.000
_cell.length_b   1.000
_cell.length_c   1.000
_cell.angle_alpha   90.00
_cell.angle_beta   90.00
_cell.angle_gamma   90.00
#
_symmetry.space_group_name_H-M   'P 1'
#
loop_
_entity.id
_entity.type
_entity.pdbx_description
1 polymer ?
#
loop_
_entity_poly.entity_id
_entity_poly.type
_entity_poly.pdbx_seq_one_letter_code
_entity_poly.pdbx_strand_id
1 'polypeptide(L)'
;MQRVILVLALAVAAPAFAQGEGYSARQRSLVSLSGIFGELHHIRRTCDPDREADVWRNRMKQLIDLEEPAFEAREQMVAAFNEGYVTAQARFPYCDRDAETYAASRAYAGEALVSNLTAALYAAQSGEDAADVAVFRGVE
;
A
#
# COMPACT_ATOMS: atom_id res chain seq x y z
N MET A 1 -6.00 59.64 -27.37
CA MET A 1 -6.04 58.27 -27.93
C MET A 1 -4.79 57.54 -27.44
N GLN A 2 -4.86 56.88 -26.28
CA GLN A 2 -3.72 56.21 -25.64
C GLN A 2 -3.86 54.70 -25.85
N ARG A 3 -2.86 54.10 -26.50
CA ARG A 3 -2.85 52.69 -26.92
C ARG A 3 -2.72 51.77 -25.69
N VAL A 4 -3.68 50.88 -25.51
CA VAL A 4 -3.62 49.78 -24.53
C VAL A 4 -2.66 48.72 -25.09
N ILE A 5 -1.52 48.51 -24.42
CA ILE A 5 -0.59 47.43 -24.73
C ILE A 5 -1.08 46.20 -23.94
N LEU A 6 -1.63 45.20 -24.65
CA LEU A 6 -1.87 43.87 -24.11
C LEU A 6 -0.52 43.14 -23.99
N VAL A 7 -0.07 42.93 -22.76
CA VAL A 7 1.04 42.01 -22.45
C VAL A 7 0.47 40.60 -22.44
N LEU A 8 0.80 39.82 -23.47
CA LEU A 8 0.49 38.40 -23.55
C LEU A 8 1.44 37.65 -22.61
N ALA A 9 0.95 37.22 -21.44
CA ALA A 9 1.71 36.36 -20.55
C ALA A 9 1.80 34.95 -21.15
N LEU A 10 2.97 34.58 -21.68
CA LEU A 10 3.29 33.19 -21.98
C LEU A 10 3.38 32.42 -20.66
N ALA A 11 2.33 31.67 -20.32
CA ALA A 11 2.40 30.63 -19.32
C ALA A 11 3.32 29.52 -19.85
N VAL A 12 4.54 29.45 -19.32
CA VAL A 12 5.43 28.30 -19.51
C VAL A 12 4.78 27.12 -18.80
N ALA A 13 4.09 26.26 -19.57
CA ALA A 13 3.62 24.99 -19.07
C ALA A 13 4.83 24.10 -18.79
N ALA A 14 5.23 24.01 -17.51
CA ALA A 14 6.19 23.01 -17.07
C ALA A 14 5.61 21.60 -17.36
N PRO A 15 6.43 20.65 -17.81
CA PRO A 15 5.92 19.35 -18.23
C PRO A 15 5.50 18.53 -17.00
N ALA A 16 4.32 17.92 -17.07
CA ALA A 16 3.64 17.20 -16.00
C ALA A 16 4.24 15.82 -15.64
N PHE A 17 5.57 15.65 -15.71
CA PHE A 17 6.24 14.36 -15.46
C PHE A 17 6.46 14.04 -13.98
N ALA A 18 6.34 15.01 -13.07
CA ALA A 18 6.59 14.80 -11.64
C ALA A 18 5.56 13.89 -10.94
N GLN A 19 4.39 13.65 -11.54
CA GLN A 19 3.30 12.86 -10.94
C GLN A 19 3.40 11.35 -11.23
N GLY A 20 4.15 10.94 -12.28
CA GLY A 20 4.17 9.56 -12.75
C GLY A 20 5.01 8.61 -11.90
N GLU A 21 6.16 9.08 -11.39
CA GLU A 21 7.07 8.26 -10.60
C GLU A 21 6.47 7.91 -9.24
N GLY A 22 5.88 8.90 -8.55
CA GLY A 22 5.21 8.73 -7.26
C GLY A 22 3.98 7.80 -7.35
N TYR A 23 3.17 7.93 -8.41
CA TYR A 23 2.04 7.03 -8.64
C TYR A 23 2.50 5.58 -8.81
N SER A 24 3.52 5.34 -9.64
CA SER A 24 4.05 3.98 -9.87
C SER A 24 4.62 3.35 -8.59
N ALA A 25 5.29 4.14 -7.75
CA ALA A 25 5.84 3.67 -6.48
C ALA A 25 4.73 3.32 -5.49
N ARG A 26 3.71 4.17 -5.37
CA ARG A 26 2.53 3.90 -4.54
C ARG A 26 1.84 2.60 -4.98
N GLN A 27 1.63 2.44 -6.28
CA GLN A 27 0.99 1.24 -6.84
C GLN A 27 1.75 -0.04 -6.48
N ARG A 28 3.09 -0.03 -6.59
CA ARG A 28 3.93 -1.17 -6.16
C ARG A 28 3.77 -1.47 -4.67
N SER A 29 3.76 -0.45 -3.81
CA SER A 29 3.55 -0.63 -2.36
C SER A 29 2.18 -1.21 -2.03
N LEU A 30 1.12 -0.79 -2.74
CA LEU A 30 -0.23 -1.35 -2.58
C LEU A 30 -0.31 -2.82 -3.00
N VAL A 31 0.32 -3.18 -4.11
CA VAL A 31 0.41 -4.57 -4.57
C VAL A 31 1.18 -5.43 -3.55
N SER A 32 2.31 -4.94 -3.04
CA SER A 32 3.08 -5.63 -1.99
C SER A 32 2.28 -5.83 -0.70
N LEU A 33 1.54 -4.81 -0.25
CA LEU A 33 0.69 -4.89 0.93
C LEU A 33 -0.45 -5.89 0.73
N SER A 34 -1.01 -5.94 -0.48
CA SER A 34 -2.06 -6.90 -0.85
C SER A 34 -1.56 -8.35 -0.75
N GLY A 35 -0.33 -8.62 -1.20
CA GLY A 35 0.31 -9.93 -1.02
C GLY A 35 0.47 -10.32 0.44
N ILE A 36 0.95 -9.39 1.28
CA ILE A 36 1.05 -9.59 2.74
C ILE A 36 -0.31 -9.94 3.35
N PHE A 37 -1.39 -9.25 2.95
CA PHE A 37 -2.73 -9.57 3.42
C PHE A 37 -3.18 -10.98 3.00
N GLY A 38 -2.80 -11.43 1.80
CA GLY A 38 -3.05 -12.78 1.33
C GLY A 38 -2.38 -13.84 2.19
N GLU A 39 -1.09 -13.66 2.45
CA GLU A 39 -0.29 -14.56 3.29
C GLU A 39 -0.84 -14.64 4.73
N LEU A 40 -1.14 -13.46 5.31
CA LEU A 40 -1.73 -13.38 6.65
C LEU A 40 -3.12 -13.99 6.70
N HIS A 41 -3.93 -13.82 5.65
CA HIS A 41 -5.26 -14.42 5.59
C HIS A 41 -5.21 -15.95 5.69
N HIS A 42 -4.28 -16.60 4.99
CA HIS A 42 -4.13 -18.05 5.12
C HIS A 42 -3.72 -18.43 6.54
N ILE A 43 -2.63 -17.86 7.05
CA ILE A 43 -2.05 -18.29 8.33
C ILE A 43 -2.99 -18.01 9.50
N ARG A 44 -3.64 -16.85 9.52
CA ARG A 44 -4.56 -16.51 10.60
C ARG A 44 -5.85 -17.32 10.58
N ARG A 45 -6.35 -17.74 9.41
CA ARG A 45 -7.43 -18.73 9.36
C ARG A 45 -7.02 -20.07 9.97
N THR A 46 -5.77 -20.47 9.79
CA THR A 46 -5.28 -21.78 10.27
C THR A 46 -4.93 -21.74 11.75
N CYS A 47 -4.35 -20.63 12.24
CA CYS A 47 -3.89 -20.49 13.62
C CYS A 47 -4.94 -19.90 14.58
N ASP A 48 -5.85 -19.06 14.10
CA ASP A 48 -6.83 -18.36 14.93
C ASP A 48 -8.20 -18.22 14.23
N PRO A 49 -8.81 -19.35 13.82
CA PRO A 49 -10.01 -19.34 12.98
C PRO A 49 -11.20 -18.59 13.59
N ASP A 50 -11.33 -18.58 14.92
CA ASP A 50 -12.49 -17.97 15.60
C ASP A 50 -12.39 -16.44 15.68
N ARG A 51 -11.18 -15.87 15.59
CA ARG A 51 -10.97 -14.42 15.79
C ARG A 51 -10.50 -13.70 14.52
N GLU A 52 -9.70 -14.36 13.68
CA GLU A 52 -9.01 -13.68 12.59
C GLU A 52 -9.32 -14.22 11.20
N ALA A 53 -10.22 -15.20 11.07
CA ALA A 53 -10.43 -15.89 9.79
C ALA A 53 -10.76 -14.94 8.62
N ASP A 54 -11.63 -13.96 8.84
CA ASP A 54 -12.05 -13.02 7.78
C ASP A 54 -11.39 -11.64 7.87
N VAL A 55 -10.62 -11.36 8.93
CA VAL A 55 -10.04 -10.03 9.20
C VAL A 55 -9.22 -9.53 8.01
N TRP A 56 -8.31 -10.37 7.50
CA TRP A 56 -7.37 -9.96 6.45
C TRP A 56 -8.02 -9.84 5.07
N ARG A 57 -9.01 -10.69 4.77
CA ARG A 57 -9.83 -10.53 3.57
C ARG A 57 -10.62 -9.23 3.61
N ASN A 58 -11.17 -8.87 4.78
CA ASN A 58 -11.91 -7.63 4.96
C ASN A 58 -10.99 -6.40 4.87
N ARG A 59 -9.77 -6.47 5.42
CA ARG A 59 -8.75 -5.44 5.23
C ARG A 59 -8.36 -5.26 3.77
N MET A 60 -8.24 -6.34 3.01
CA MET A 60 -7.99 -6.26 1.57
C MET A 60 -9.11 -5.55 0.81
N LYS A 61 -10.38 -5.84 1.14
CA LYS A 61 -11.53 -5.13 0.57
C LYS A 61 -11.50 -3.64 0.91
N GLN A 62 -11.29 -3.31 2.19
CA GLN A 62 -11.17 -1.93 2.65
C GLN A 62 -10.03 -1.18 1.96
N LEU A 63 -8.89 -1.83 1.73
CA LEU A 63 -7.77 -1.23 1.01
C LEU A 63 -8.16 -0.86 -0.43
N ILE A 64 -8.85 -1.75 -1.15
CA ILE A 64 -9.34 -1.46 -2.51
C ILE A 64 -10.35 -0.31 -2.49
N ASP A 65 -11.28 -0.33 -1.53
CA ASP A 65 -12.33 0.67 -1.42
C ASP A 65 -11.76 2.07 -1.09
N LEU A 66 -10.70 2.14 -0.28
CA LEU A 66 -10.05 3.40 0.10
C LEU A 66 -9.17 3.98 -1.01
N GLU A 67 -8.44 3.13 -1.73
CA GLU A 67 -7.49 3.58 -2.76
C GLU A 67 -8.17 3.83 -4.12
N GLU A 68 -9.39 3.33 -4.31
CA GLU A 68 -10.16 3.40 -5.56
C GLU A 68 -9.27 3.22 -6.82
N PRO A 69 -8.49 2.12 -6.90
CA PRO A 69 -7.48 1.97 -7.93
C PRO A 69 -8.12 1.83 -9.32
N ALA A 70 -7.37 2.25 -10.34
CA ALA A 70 -7.71 1.92 -11.72
C ALA A 70 -7.87 0.41 -11.90
N PHE A 71 -8.63 -0.01 -12.92
CA PHE A 71 -8.98 -1.42 -13.10
C PHE A 71 -7.77 -2.36 -13.12
N GLU A 72 -6.74 -2.05 -13.91
CA GLU A 72 -5.52 -2.86 -13.99
C GLU A 72 -4.77 -2.93 -12.64
N ALA A 73 -4.68 -1.80 -11.95
CA ALA A 73 -4.10 -1.70 -10.61
C ALA A 73 -4.85 -2.59 -9.60
N ARG A 74 -6.19 -2.60 -9.67
CA ARG A 74 -7.05 -3.46 -8.86
C ARG A 74 -6.80 -4.94 -9.15
N GLU A 75 -6.66 -5.31 -10.42
CA GLU A 75 -6.36 -6.69 -10.80
C GLU A 75 -5.01 -7.16 -10.25
N GLN A 76 -3.97 -6.33 -10.34
CA GLN A 76 -2.65 -6.64 -9.77
C GLN A 76 -2.71 -6.83 -8.25
N MET A 77 -3.45 -5.97 -7.54
CA MET A 77 -3.63 -6.10 -6.09
C MET A 77 -4.36 -7.40 -5.71
N VAL A 78 -5.44 -7.75 -6.42
CA VAL A 78 -6.18 -8.99 -6.21
C VAL A 78 -5.32 -10.22 -6.55
N ALA A 79 -4.56 -10.17 -7.64
CA ALA A 79 -3.64 -11.23 -8.03
C ALA A 79 -2.58 -11.47 -6.94
N ALA A 80 -1.94 -10.41 -6.44
CA ALA A 80 -0.95 -10.50 -5.38
C ALA A 80 -1.54 -11.07 -4.08
N PHE A 81 -2.76 -10.67 -3.69
CA PHE A 81 -3.44 -11.26 -2.54
C PHE A 81 -3.63 -12.78 -2.71
N ASN A 82 -4.11 -13.21 -3.87
CA ASN A 82 -4.34 -14.63 -4.14
C ASN A 82 -3.03 -15.42 -4.18
N GLU A 83 -1.99 -14.85 -4.78
CA GLU A 83 -0.65 -15.45 -4.83
C GLU A 83 -0.05 -15.60 -3.43
N GLY A 84 -0.13 -14.55 -2.60
CA GLY A 84 0.34 -14.58 -1.22
C GLY A 84 -0.41 -15.63 -0.39
N TYR A 85 -1.73 -15.74 -0.58
CA TYR A 85 -2.54 -16.78 0.06
C TYR A 85 -2.09 -18.19 -0.32
N VAL A 86 -1.95 -18.48 -1.62
CA VAL A 86 -1.55 -19.81 -2.11
C VAL A 86 -0.13 -20.15 -1.67
N THR A 87 0.79 -19.17 -1.69
CA THR A 87 2.18 -19.35 -1.25
C THR A 87 2.24 -19.69 0.24
N ALA A 88 1.53 -18.95 1.08
CA ALA A 88 1.45 -19.25 2.51
C ALA A 88 0.75 -20.58 2.77
N GLN A 89 -0.26 -20.94 1.97
CA GLN A 89 -0.95 -22.23 2.07
C GLN A 89 -0.04 -23.42 1.79
N ALA A 90 0.74 -23.36 0.71
CA ALA A 90 1.69 -24.40 0.37
C ALA A 90 2.79 -24.54 1.44
N ARG A 91 3.21 -23.43 2.04
CA ARG A 91 4.29 -23.41 3.05
C ARG A 91 3.82 -23.82 4.45
N PHE A 92 2.62 -23.41 4.85
CA PHE A 92 2.10 -23.58 6.21
C PHE A 92 0.70 -24.21 6.20
N PRO A 93 0.57 -25.49 5.83
CA PRO A 93 -0.74 -26.15 5.72
C PRO A 93 -1.47 -26.33 7.06
N TYR A 94 -0.77 -26.27 8.18
CA TYR A 94 -1.30 -26.32 9.54
C TYR A 94 -0.65 -25.24 10.41
N CYS A 95 -1.22 -24.98 11.59
CA CYS A 95 -0.64 -24.02 12.51
C CYS A 95 0.50 -24.65 13.30
N ASP A 96 1.67 -24.02 13.25
CA ASP A 96 2.82 -24.31 14.09
C ASP A 96 3.54 -23.01 14.47
N ARG A 97 4.61 -23.13 15.26
CA ARG A 97 5.42 -21.98 15.71
C ARG A 97 6.04 -21.21 14.54
N ASP A 98 6.41 -21.88 13.47
CA ASP A 98 7.05 -21.24 12.31
C ASP A 98 6.03 -20.43 11.52
N ALA A 99 4.79 -20.93 11.38
CA ALA A 99 3.67 -20.20 10.80
C ALA A 99 3.35 -18.92 11.60
N GLU A 100 3.28 -19.01 12.93
CA GLU A 100 3.05 -17.83 13.79
C GLU A 100 4.18 -16.80 13.67
N THR A 101 5.44 -17.27 13.69
CA THR A 101 6.63 -16.42 13.56
C THR A 101 6.66 -15.74 12.19
N TYR A 102 6.31 -16.47 11.13
CA TYR A 102 6.20 -15.91 9.79
C TYR A 102 5.06 -14.87 9.74
N ALA A 103 3.88 -15.16 10.29
CA ALA A 103 2.81 -14.17 10.32
C ALA A 103 3.21 -12.89 11.07
N ALA A 104 3.99 -13.00 12.15
CA ALA A 104 4.52 -11.82 12.85
C ALA A 104 5.47 -11.00 11.96
N SER A 105 6.39 -11.65 11.23
CA SER A 105 7.31 -10.95 10.32
C SER A 105 6.58 -10.28 9.14
N ARG A 106 5.53 -10.92 8.61
CA ARG A 106 4.71 -10.35 7.53
C ARG A 106 3.87 -9.18 8.01
N ALA A 107 3.31 -9.24 9.22
CA ALA A 107 2.62 -8.11 9.83
C ALA A 107 3.57 -6.91 10.01
N TYR A 108 4.79 -7.16 10.50
CA TYR A 108 5.83 -6.14 10.65
C TYR A 108 6.24 -5.50 9.31
N ALA A 109 6.42 -6.30 8.26
CA ALA A 109 6.67 -5.78 6.91
C ALA A 109 5.49 -4.95 6.37
N GLY A 110 4.26 -5.38 6.66
CA GLY A 110 3.04 -4.64 6.29
C GLY A 110 2.95 -3.28 6.98
N GLU A 111 3.35 -3.19 8.25
CA GLU A 111 3.40 -1.93 9.00
C GLU A 111 4.35 -0.92 8.33
N ALA A 112 5.52 -1.38 7.86
CA ALA A 112 6.44 -0.53 7.11
C ALA A 112 5.83 -0.01 5.80
N LEU A 113 5.12 -0.86 5.05
CA LEU A 113 4.43 -0.41 3.83
C LEU A 113 3.34 0.62 4.13
N VAL A 114 2.51 0.39 5.14
CA VAL A 114 1.44 1.31 5.54
C VAL A 114 2.01 2.65 6.02
N SER A 115 3.09 2.63 6.80
CA SER A 115 3.76 3.84 7.28
C SER A 115 4.28 4.67 6.10
N ASN A 116 4.94 4.03 5.12
CA ASN A 116 5.41 4.72 3.91
C ASN A 116 4.24 5.27 3.06
N LEU A 117 3.16 4.50 2.89
CA LEU A 117 1.99 4.90 2.09
C LEU A 117 1.26 6.13 2.65
N THR A 118 1.31 6.33 3.96
CA THR A 118 0.59 7.39 4.68
C THR A 118 1.47 8.59 5.06
N ALA A 119 2.80 8.49 4.92
CA ALA A 119 3.75 9.54 5.30
C ALA A 119 3.41 10.93 4.75
N ALA A 120 3.06 11.02 3.46
CA ALA A 120 2.70 12.30 2.83
C ALA A 120 1.41 12.90 3.41
N LEU A 121 0.45 12.06 3.83
CA LEU A 121 -0.78 12.52 4.48
C LEU A 121 -0.47 13.07 5.88
N TYR A 122 0.41 12.39 6.63
CA TYR A 122 0.84 12.86 7.94
C TYR A 122 1.57 14.21 7.86
N ALA A 123 2.49 14.36 6.92
CA ALA A 123 3.21 15.62 6.69
C ALA A 123 2.27 16.79 6.42
N ALA A 124 1.30 16.57 5.52
CA ALA A 124 0.29 17.56 5.20
C ALA A 124 -0.59 17.92 6.40
N GLN A 125 -0.85 16.99 7.31
CA GLN A 125 -1.64 17.22 8.50
C GLN A 125 -0.85 17.95 9.60
N SER A 126 0.44 17.65 9.76
CA SER A 126 1.30 18.25 10.79
C SER A 126 1.90 19.60 10.38
N GLY A 127 1.86 19.95 9.10
CA GLY A 127 2.54 21.14 8.57
C GLY A 127 4.06 20.98 8.49
N GLU A 128 4.54 19.73 8.55
CA GLU A 128 5.94 19.36 8.40
C GLU A 128 6.24 18.96 6.95
N ASP A 129 7.50 19.03 6.55
CA ASP A 129 7.92 18.47 5.26
C ASP A 129 7.88 16.93 5.31
N ALA A 130 7.42 16.29 4.23
CA ALA A 130 7.25 14.83 4.20
C ALA A 130 8.57 14.05 4.36
N ALA A 131 9.71 14.68 4.06
CA ALA A 131 11.03 14.11 4.27
C ALA A 131 11.39 14.01 5.77
N ASP A 132 10.77 14.83 6.60
CA ASP A 132 11.05 14.95 8.04
C ASP A 132 10.12 14.10 8.89
N VAL A 133 9.02 13.59 8.32
CA VAL A 133 8.12 12.65 8.99
C VAL A 133 8.88 11.35 9.28
N ALA A 134 8.92 10.96 10.56
CA ALA A 134 9.49 9.69 10.98
C ALA A 134 8.64 8.52 10.45
N VAL A 135 9.09 7.91 9.36
CA VAL A 135 8.46 6.73 8.76
C VAL A 135 9.10 5.47 9.30
N PHE A 136 8.27 4.52 9.72
CA PHE A 136 8.73 3.19 10.09
C PHE A 136 9.15 2.43 8.82
N ARG A 137 10.45 2.12 8.68
CA ARG A 137 11.01 1.50 7.47
C ARG A 137 11.11 -0.03 7.54
N GLY A 138 10.74 -0.63 8.67
CA GLY A 138 11.02 -2.05 8.95
C GLY A 138 12.52 -2.32 9.11
N VAL A 139 12.90 -3.59 9.24
CA VAL A 139 14.28 -4.07 9.18
C VAL A 139 14.53 -4.53 7.74
N GLU A 140 15.66 -4.09 7.18
CA GLU A 140 16.16 -4.51 5.86
C GLU A 140 16.32 -6.03 5.74
#